data_AF-A0AAD4QN35-F1
#
_entry.id   AF-A0AAD4QN35-F1
#
_cell.length_a   1.000
_cell.length_b   1.000
_cell.length_c   1.000
_cell.angle_alpha   90.00
_cell.angle_beta   90.00
_cell.angle_gamma   90.00
#
_symmetry.space_group_name_H-M   'P 1'
#
loop_
_entity.id
_entity.type
_entity.pdbx_description
1 polymer ?
#
loop_
_entity_poly.entity_id
_entity_poly.type
_entity_poly.pdbx_seq_one_letter_code
_entity_poly.pdbx_strand_id
1 'polypeptide(L)'
;KPSLFATDLALVYKPPHSSFSHFIWRWRVRFESTFALSMFEGWEKILIVALMAIFWGLLITGIYRYLPYHLEFLYRRAVYYLSGTEQKDW
;
A
#
# COMPACT_ATOMS: atom_id res chain seq x y z
N LYS A 1 -39.26 11.07 8.47
CA LYS A 1 -38.80 10.93 7.07
C LYS A 1 -37.29 11.19 7.08
N PRO A 2 -36.43 10.23 6.68
CA PRO A 2 -35.00 10.50 6.58
C PRO A 2 -34.75 11.63 5.57
N SER A 3 -33.78 12.49 5.84
CA SER A 3 -33.31 13.50 4.87
C SER A 3 -32.67 12.79 3.68
N LEU A 4 -32.80 13.37 2.47
CA LEU A 4 -32.26 12.79 1.23
C LEU A 4 -30.75 12.46 1.36
N PHE A 5 -30.01 13.32 2.06
CA PHE A 5 -28.60 13.11 2.36
C PHE A 5 -28.31 11.84 3.17
N ALA A 6 -29.18 11.47 4.11
CA ALA A 6 -29.01 10.25 4.90
C ALA A 6 -29.18 8.99 4.04
N THR A 7 -30.09 9.04 3.06
CA THR A 7 -30.30 7.93 2.11
C THR A 7 -29.16 7.79 1.11
N ASP A 8 -28.57 8.90 0.63
CA ASP A 8 -27.42 8.88 -0.27
C ASP A 8 -26.18 8.28 0.40
N LEU A 9 -25.88 8.71 1.64
CA LEU A 9 -24.77 8.15 2.41
C LEU A 9 -24.96 6.65 2.70
N ALA A 10 -26.19 6.25 3.02
CA ALA A 10 -26.52 4.85 3.27
C ALA A 10 -26.36 3.97 2.03
N LEU A 11 -26.59 4.50 0.83
CA LEU A 11 -26.34 3.79 -0.43
C LEU A 11 -24.85 3.63 -0.72
N VAL A 12 -24.05 4.68 -0.49
CA VAL A 12 -22.61 4.67 -0.79
C VAL A 12 -21.83 3.72 0.14
N TYR A 13 -22.20 3.65 1.43
CA TYR A 13 -21.49 2.84 2.43
C TYR A 13 -22.14 1.48 2.71
N LYS A 14 -23.14 1.05 1.93
CA LYS A 14 -23.75 -0.27 2.12
C LYS A 14 -22.75 -1.39 1.81
N PRO A 15 -22.50 -2.35 2.73
CA PRO A 15 -21.63 -3.47 2.46
C PRO A 15 -22.23 -4.34 1.35
N PRO A 16 -21.43 -4.74 0.34
CA PRO A 16 -21.92 -5.59 -0.74
C PRO A 16 -22.13 -7.05 -0.26
N HIS A 17 -23.02 -7.78 -0.94
CA HIS A 17 -23.46 -9.11 -0.52
C HIS A 17 -22.48 -10.26 -0.82
N SER A 18 -21.52 -10.06 -1.73
CA SER A 18 -20.55 -11.10 -2.10
C SER A 18 -19.28 -11.03 -1.24
N SER A 19 -18.66 -12.18 -0.94
CA SER A 19 -17.48 -12.25 -0.06
C SER A 19 -16.29 -11.44 -0.59
N PHE A 20 -16.03 -11.49 -1.91
CA PHE A 20 -14.93 -10.75 -2.53
C PHE A 20 -15.18 -9.24 -2.54
N SER A 21 -16.40 -8.81 -2.90
CA SER A 21 -16.74 -7.39 -2.87
C SER A 21 -16.73 -6.86 -1.43
N HIS A 22 -17.09 -7.66 -0.43
CA HIS A 22 -17.02 -7.27 0.97
C HIS A 22 -15.58 -7.04 1.43
N PHE A 23 -14.64 -7.86 0.96
CA PHE A 23 -13.21 -7.67 1.22
C PHE A 23 -12.70 -6.35 0.60
N ILE A 24 -13.00 -6.08 -0.67
CA ILE A 24 -12.61 -4.83 -1.34
C ILE A 24 -13.26 -3.63 -0.66
N TRP A 25 -14.54 -3.70 -0.30
CA TRP A 25 -15.25 -2.65 0.41
C TRP A 25 -14.57 -2.33 1.75
N ARG A 26 -14.21 -3.37 2.53
CA ARG A 26 -13.50 -3.20 3.80
C ARG A 26 -12.12 -2.58 3.61
N TRP A 27 -11.39 -2.97 2.55
CA TRP A 27 -10.09 -2.39 2.24
C TRP A 27 -10.21 -0.92 1.83
N ARG A 28 -11.17 -0.58 0.97
CA ARG A 28 -11.51 0.81 0.59
C ARG A 28 -11.84 1.65 1.81
N VAL A 29 -12.78 1.22 2.65
CA VAL A 29 -13.22 2.01 3.82
C VAL A 29 -12.06 2.26 4.77
N ARG A 30 -11.21 1.26 5.02
CA ARG A 30 -9.98 1.45 5.80
C ARG A 30 -9.07 2.47 5.17
N PHE A 31 -8.79 2.34 3.87
CA PHE A 31 -7.93 3.27 3.16
C PHE A 31 -8.47 4.71 3.21
N GLU A 32 -9.76 4.91 2.96
CA GLU A 32 -10.40 6.22 3.05
C GLU A 32 -10.34 6.80 4.46
N SER A 33 -10.47 5.95 5.50
CA SER A 33 -10.35 6.39 6.91
C SER A 33 -8.93 6.74 7.33
N THR A 34 -7.92 5.94 6.95
CA THR A 34 -6.52 6.14 7.37
C THR A 34 -5.93 7.44 6.81
N PHE A 35 -6.32 7.80 5.59
CA PHE A 35 -5.84 9.00 4.90
C PHE A 35 -6.85 10.16 4.94
N ALA A 36 -7.94 10.02 5.71
CA ALA A 36 -9.03 11.00 5.81
C ALA A 36 -9.57 11.49 4.45
N LEU A 37 -9.54 10.61 3.43
CA LEU A 37 -9.91 10.94 2.04
C LEU A 37 -11.39 11.27 1.85
N SER A 38 -12.21 11.08 2.88
CA SER A 38 -13.63 11.42 2.89
C SER A 38 -13.89 12.93 2.99
N MET A 39 -12.89 13.73 3.41
CA MET A 39 -13.06 15.18 3.61
C MET A 39 -12.58 16.02 2.42
N PHE A 40 -11.81 15.43 1.51
CA PHE A 40 -11.24 16.13 0.35
C PHE A 40 -12.23 16.22 -0.80
N GLU A 41 -12.06 17.23 -1.65
CA GLU A 41 -12.83 17.34 -2.87
C GLU A 41 -12.46 16.21 -3.86
N GLY A 42 -13.38 15.88 -4.76
CA GLY A 42 -13.22 14.75 -5.69
C GLY A 42 -11.94 14.82 -6.53
N TRP A 43 -11.53 16.02 -6.94
CA TRP A 43 -10.31 16.24 -7.71
C TRP A 43 -9.03 16.15 -6.88
N GLU A 44 -9.03 16.68 -5.65
CA GLU A 44 -7.90 16.57 -4.73
C GLU A 44 -7.61 15.11 -4.37
N LYS A 45 -8.68 14.33 -4.14
CA LYS A 45 -8.58 12.89 -3.90
C LYS A 45 -7.88 12.17 -5.07
N ILE A 46 -8.22 12.50 -6.31
CA ILE A 46 -7.57 11.92 -7.50
C ILE A 46 -6.08 12.25 -7.50
N LEU A 47 -5.71 13.50 -7.21
CA LEU A 47 -4.32 13.96 -7.19
C LEU A 47 -3.51 13.21 -6.12
N ILE A 48 -4.03 13.12 -4.89
CA ILE A 48 -3.38 12.41 -3.78
C ILE A 48 -3.17 10.92 -4.11
N VAL A 49 -4.20 10.26 -4.64
CA VAL A 49 -4.12 8.84 -5.01
C VAL A 49 -3.11 8.63 -6.14
N ALA A 50 -3.05 9.52 -7.13
CA ALA A 50 -2.07 9.45 -8.21
C ALA A 50 -0.63 9.61 -7.70
N LEU A 51 -0.38 10.61 -6.84
CA LEU A 51 0.94 10.78 -6.21
C LEU A 51 1.33 9.55 -5.40
N MET A 52 0.42 9.03 -4.58
CA MET A 52 0.68 7.84 -3.78
C MET A 52 1.00 6.63 -4.66
N ALA A 53 0.27 6.43 -5.77
CA ALA A 53 0.55 5.38 -6.73
C ALA A 53 1.94 5.53 -7.38
N ILE A 54 2.35 6.76 -7.72
CA ILE A 54 3.70 7.05 -8.24
C ILE A 54 4.74 6.70 -7.18
N PHE A 55 4.60 7.18 -5.95
CA PHE A 55 5.52 6.87 -4.84
C PHE A 55 5.65 5.36 -4.60
N TRP A 56 4.54 4.63 -4.53
CA TRP A 56 4.56 3.17 -4.40
C TRP A 56 5.22 2.49 -5.60
N GLY A 57 4.96 2.97 -6.82
CA GLY A 57 5.60 2.44 -8.03
C GLY A 57 7.13 2.61 -8.01
N LEU A 58 7.61 3.81 -7.64
CA LEU A 58 9.03 4.09 -7.45
C LEU A 58 9.64 3.22 -6.34
N LEU A 59 8.95 3.07 -5.21
CA LEU A 59 9.40 2.26 -4.07
C LEU A 59 9.52 0.78 -4.47
N ILE A 60 8.49 0.22 -5.11
CA ILE A 60 8.49 -1.17 -5.59
C ILE A 60 9.60 -1.38 -6.62
N THR A 61 9.76 -0.45 -7.57
CA THR A 61 10.83 -0.51 -8.58
C THR A 61 12.20 -0.47 -7.93
N GLY A 62 12.38 0.41 -6.94
CA GLY A 62 13.59 0.52 -6.14
C GLY A 62 13.89 -0.79 -5.40
N ILE A 63 12.92 -1.35 -4.68
CA ILE A 63 13.06 -2.64 -4.00
C ILE A 63 13.44 -3.73 -5.01
N TYR A 64 12.68 -3.89 -6.10
CA TYR A 64 12.89 -4.97 -7.04
C TYR A 64 14.26 -4.90 -7.73
N ARG A 65 14.73 -3.70 -8.05
CA ARG A 65 15.98 -3.51 -8.79
C ARG A 65 17.21 -3.41 -7.90
N TYR A 66 17.09 -2.82 -6.71
CA TYR A 66 18.23 -2.49 -5.85
C TYR A 66 18.41 -3.46 -4.68
N LEU A 67 17.31 -3.92 -4.07
CA LEU A 67 17.34 -4.82 -2.93
C LEU A 67 18.09 -6.14 -3.19
N PRO A 68 17.89 -6.88 -4.32
CA PRO A 68 18.55 -8.17 -4.49
C PRO A 68 20.08 -8.05 -4.56
N TYR A 69 20.59 -7.03 -5.26
CA TYR A 69 22.03 -6.75 -5.32
C TYR A 69 22.59 -6.41 -3.93
N HIS A 70 21.85 -5.65 -3.14
CA HIS A 70 22.27 -5.28 -1.79
C HIS A 70 22.21 -6.44 -0.80
N LEU A 71 21.23 -7.33 -0.93
CA LEU A 71 21.09 -8.50 -0.08
C LEU A 71 22.25 -9.47 -0.25
N GLU A 72 22.72 -9.70 -1.48
CA GLU A 72 23.88 -10.57 -1.71
C GLU A 72 25.14 -10.02 -1.03
N PHE A 73 25.37 -8.71 -1.16
CA PHE A 73 26.48 -8.04 -0.50
C PHE A 73 26.40 -8.09 1.03
N LEU A 74 25.22 -7.80 1.59
CA LEU A 74 24.98 -7.85 3.04
C LEU A 74 25.13 -9.29 3.56
N TYR A 75 24.66 -10.27 2.80
CA TYR A 75 24.76 -11.68 3.14
C TYR A 75 26.22 -12.12 3.25
N ARG A 76 27.06 -11.81 2.25
CA ARG A 76 28.50 -12.14 2.27
C ARG A 76 29.19 -11.54 3.49
N ARG A 77 28.87 -10.29 3.84
CA ARG A 77 29.40 -9.62 5.04
C ARG A 77 28.88 -10.25 6.33
N ALA A 78 27.59 -10.56 6.40
CA ALA A 78 26.99 -11.20 7.57
C ALA A 78 27.63 -12.58 7.83
N VAL A 79 27.87 -13.37 6.78
CA VAL A 79 28.59 -14.64 6.89
C VAL A 79 30.01 -14.42 7.41
N TYR A 80 30.76 -13.47 6.86
CA TYR A 80 32.11 -13.15 7.34
C TYR A 80 32.13 -12.81 8.85
N TYR A 81 31.21 -11.96 9.32
CA TYR A 81 31.14 -11.58 10.72
C TYR A 81 30.67 -12.72 11.64
N LEU A 82 29.81 -13.62 11.14
CA LEU A 82 29.27 -14.72 11.94
C LEU A 82 30.19 -15.95 11.96
N SER A 83 30.82 -16.31 10.84
CA SER A 83 31.68 -17.50 10.73
C SER A 83 33.15 -17.20 11.00
N GLY A 84 33.58 -15.94 10.94
CA GLY A 84 34.97 -15.53 11.12
C GLY A 84 35.93 -16.01 10.01
N THR A 85 35.39 -16.64 8.95
CA THR A 85 36.15 -17.14 7.82
C THR A 85 35.79 -16.34 6.57
N GLU A 86 36.78 -15.72 5.95
CA GLU A 86 36.61 -15.12 4.63
C GLU A 86 36.27 -16.23 3.64
N GLN A 87 35.04 -16.22 3.11
CA GLN A 87 34.62 -17.18 2.09
C GLN A 87 35.46 -16.92 0.84
N LYS A 88 36.54 -17.72 0.73
CA LYS A 88 37.59 -17.60 -0.28
C LYS A 88 37.14 -18.27 -1.57
N ASP A 89 36.16 -17.67 -2.23
CA ASP A 89 35.69 -18.13 -3.54
C ASP A 89 36.14 -17.09 -4.59
N TRP A 90 37.28 -17.37 -5.22
CA TRP A 90 37.79 -16.75 -6.45
C TRP A 90 37.42 -17.63 -7.65
#